data_AF-A0A1U8BRP3-F1
#
_entry.id   AF-A0A1U8BRP3-F1
#
_cell.length_a   1.000
_cell.length_b   1.000
_cell.length_c   1.000
_cell.angle_alpha   90.00
_cell.angle_beta   90.00
_cell.angle_gamma   90.00
#
_symmetry.space_group_name_H-M   'P 1'
#
loop_
_entity.id
_entity.type
_entity.pdbx_description
1 polymer ?
#
loop_
_entity_poly.entity_id
_entity_poly.type
_entity_poly.pdbx_seq_one_letter_code
_entity_poly.pdbx_strand_id
1 'polypeptide(L)'
;MPRVPATLYACLLGLCALVPRLAGDQTAFQLQVRQVEDYPVDLYYLMDLSLSMKDDLDNIRSLGTKLAEEMRKLTSNFRLGFGSFVDKDISPFSYTAPRYQTNPCIGYKLFPNCVPSFGFRHLLPLTDRVDSFNEEVRRQRVSRNRDAPEGGFDAVLQAAVCKVTFWFHPPWGRF
;
A
#
# COMPACT_ATOMS: atom_id res chain seq x y z
N MET A 1 27.78 39.71 25.12
CA MET A 1 26.66 38.78 25.39
C MET A 1 27.22 37.36 25.40
N PRO A 2 27.07 36.59 26.49
CA PRO A 2 27.50 35.20 26.50
C PRO A 2 26.62 34.39 25.53
N ARG A 3 27.25 33.60 24.65
CA ARG A 3 26.55 32.74 23.68
C ARG A 3 25.93 31.57 24.44
N VAL A 4 24.61 31.47 24.42
CA VAL A 4 23.87 30.34 24.98
C VAL A 4 24.13 29.11 24.09
N PRO A 5 24.58 27.96 24.63
CA PRO A 5 24.74 26.75 23.84
C PRO A 5 23.36 26.29 23.33
N ALA A 6 23.22 26.17 22.01
CA ALA A 6 22.01 25.64 21.41
C ALA A 6 21.97 24.12 21.63
N THR A 7 21.02 23.66 22.43
CA THR A 7 20.82 22.24 22.68
C THR A 7 20.10 21.61 21.48
N LEU A 8 20.82 20.85 20.67
CA LEU A 8 20.21 20.06 19.59
C LEU A 8 19.99 18.62 20.10
N TYR A 9 18.74 18.16 20.06
CA TYR A 9 18.43 16.75 20.29
C TYR A 9 18.63 15.99 18.98
N ALA A 10 19.51 14.99 18.99
CA ALA A 10 19.59 13.97 17.94
C ALA A 10 19.08 12.66 18.55
N CYS A 11 17.93 12.19 18.09
CA CYS A 11 17.42 10.87 18.46
C CYS A 11 17.64 9.93 17.28
N LEU A 12 18.46 8.90 17.50
CA LEU A 12 18.73 7.83 16.55
C LEU A 12 18.43 6.50 17.26
N LEU A 13 17.51 5.71 16.72
CA LEU A 13 17.20 4.36 17.21
C LEU A 13 16.88 4.30 18.72
N GLY A 14 16.17 5.29 19.25
CA GLY A 14 15.70 5.31 20.65
C GLY A 14 16.71 5.79 21.70
N LEU A 15 17.94 6.11 21.31
CA LEU A 15 18.91 6.79 22.18
C LEU A 15 18.96 8.28 21.80
N CYS A 16 18.48 9.14 22.70
CA CYS A 16 18.65 10.58 22.59
C CYS A 16 19.85 10.97 23.46
N ALA A 17 20.94 11.42 22.85
CA ALA A 17 22.11 11.92 23.54
C ALA A 17 22.23 13.44 23.38
N LEU A 18 22.63 14.12 24.47
CA LEU A 18 22.99 15.53 24.42
C LEU A 18 24.34 15.68 23.71
N VAL A 19 24.34 16.31 22.54
CA VAL A 19 25.57 16.71 21.86
C VAL A 19 25.78 18.20 22.12
N PRO A 20 26.59 18.60 23.12
CA PRO A 20 26.89 20.01 23.35
C PRO A 20 27.62 20.57 22.12
N ARG A 21 27.08 21.65 21.52
CA ARG A 21 27.67 22.32 20.35
C ARG A 21 27.81 23.82 20.58
N LEU A 22 28.88 24.39 20.02
CA LEU A 22 29.03 25.82 19.81
C LEU A 22 28.48 26.19 18.42
N ALA A 23 27.97 27.42 18.27
CA ALA A 23 27.45 27.91 17.00
C ALA A 23 28.56 27.95 15.94
N GLY A 24 28.38 27.20 14.84
CA GLY A 24 29.32 27.10 13.72
C GLY A 24 30.15 25.82 13.67
N ASP A 25 30.02 24.92 14.65
CA ASP A 25 30.86 23.72 14.75
C ASP A 25 30.21 22.47 14.10
N GLN A 26 31.00 21.71 13.34
CA GLN A 26 30.58 20.42 12.74
C GLN A 26 31.01 19.27 13.64
N THR A 27 30.07 18.43 14.06
CA THR A 27 30.36 17.26 14.92
C THR A 27 30.09 15.96 14.17
N ALA A 28 31.11 15.13 14.05
CA ALA A 28 30.96 13.74 13.63
C ALA A 28 30.62 12.85 14.84
N PHE A 29 29.70 11.91 14.66
CA PHE A 29 29.39 10.88 15.65
C PHE A 29 29.34 9.51 14.96
N GLN A 30 29.67 8.46 15.69
CA GLN A 30 29.58 7.10 15.17
C GLN A 30 28.18 6.55 15.43
N LEU A 31 27.51 6.11 14.36
CA LEU A 31 26.23 5.42 14.43
C LEU A 31 26.46 3.93 14.19
N GLN A 32 26.11 3.11 15.18
CA GLN A 32 26.04 1.66 15.02
C GLN A 32 24.58 1.24 14.82
N VAL A 33 24.31 0.55 13.72
CA VAL A 33 22.97 0.04 13.38
C VAL A 33 23.02 -1.48 13.40
N ARG A 34 22.09 -2.09 14.13
CA ARG A 34 21.88 -3.55 14.14
C ARG A 34 20.42 -3.85 13.82
N GLN A 35 20.20 -4.74 12.86
CA GLN A 35 18.86 -5.23 12.54
C GLN A 35 18.39 -6.24 13.59
N VAL A 36 17.11 -6.17 13.96
CA VAL A 36 16.44 -7.17 14.81
C VAL A 36 15.82 -8.24 13.90
N GLU A 37 15.93 -9.51 14.29
CA GLU A 37 15.55 -10.65 13.44
C GLU A 37 14.04 -10.76 13.21
N ASP A 38 13.20 -10.44 14.20
CA ASP A 38 11.74 -10.53 14.12
C ASP A 38 11.09 -9.13 14.09
N TYR A 39 11.26 -8.42 12.98
CA TYR A 39 10.64 -7.10 12.79
C TYR A 39 9.23 -7.26 12.21
N PRO A 40 8.20 -6.58 12.75
CA PRO A 40 6.83 -6.68 12.24
C PRO A 40 6.73 -6.18 10.81
N VAL A 41 6.02 -6.91 9.96
CA VAL A 41 5.85 -6.57 8.54
C VAL A 41 4.38 -6.39 8.21
N ASP A 42 4.05 -5.21 7.66
CA ASP A 42 2.77 -4.95 7.04
C ASP A 42 2.93 -4.93 5.52
N LEU A 43 2.18 -5.79 4.83
CA LEU A 43 2.10 -5.81 3.38
C LEU A 43 0.69 -5.38 2.96
N TYR A 44 0.59 -4.27 2.25
CA TYR A 44 -0.66 -3.82 1.66
C TYR A 44 -0.63 -4.03 0.15
N TYR A 45 -1.40 -5.01 -0.34
CA TYR A 45 -1.39 -5.40 -1.75
C TYR A 45 -2.34 -4.51 -2.55
N LEU A 46 -1.79 -3.66 -3.41
CA LEU A 46 -2.52 -2.83 -4.36
C LEU A 46 -2.59 -3.53 -5.71
N MET A 47 -3.79 -3.94 -6.10
CA MET A 47 -4.01 -4.68 -7.34
C MET A 47 -4.66 -3.80 -8.41
N ASP A 48 -4.07 -3.79 -9.59
CA ASP A 48 -4.74 -3.30 -10.80
C ASP A 48 -5.89 -4.27 -11.17
N LEU A 49 -7.10 -3.74 -11.31
CA LEU A 49 -8.28 -4.47 -11.78
C LEU A 49 -8.74 -4.01 -13.16
N SER A 50 -7.87 -3.40 -13.95
CA SER A 50 -8.05 -3.19 -15.39
C SER A 50 -8.33 -4.50 -16.12
N LEU A 51 -8.88 -4.41 -17.34
CA LEU A 51 -9.28 -5.61 -18.09
C LEU A 51 -8.09 -6.51 -18.44
N SER A 52 -6.89 -5.94 -18.58
CA SER A 52 -5.64 -6.67 -18.81
C SER A 52 -5.28 -7.61 -17.68
N MET A 53 -5.76 -7.37 -16.45
CA MET A 53 -5.43 -8.16 -15.26
C MET A 53 -6.37 -9.36 -15.03
N LYS A 54 -7.19 -9.72 -16.04
CA LYS A 54 -8.25 -10.72 -15.89
C LYS A 54 -7.72 -12.13 -15.62
N ASP A 55 -6.68 -12.55 -16.31
CA ASP A 55 -6.00 -13.83 -16.12
C ASP A 55 -5.14 -13.82 -14.86
N ASP A 56 -4.46 -12.72 -14.56
CA ASP A 56 -3.69 -12.56 -13.32
C ASP A 56 -4.56 -12.66 -12.06
N LEU A 57 -5.78 -12.15 -12.08
CA LEU A 57 -6.72 -12.28 -10.97
C LEU A 57 -7.01 -13.75 -10.61
N ASP A 58 -7.03 -14.65 -11.60
CA ASP A 58 -7.23 -16.08 -11.33
C ASP A 58 -6.00 -16.70 -10.65
N ASN A 59 -4.79 -16.26 -10.99
CA ASN A 59 -3.55 -16.70 -10.33
C ASN A 59 -3.44 -16.14 -8.90
N ILE A 60 -3.76 -14.86 -8.70
CA ILE A 60 -3.61 -14.16 -7.41
C ILE A 60 -4.54 -14.75 -6.33
N ARG A 61 -5.68 -15.32 -6.72
CA ARG A 61 -6.58 -16.05 -5.80
C ARG A 61 -5.91 -17.20 -5.04
N SER A 62 -4.82 -17.75 -5.56
CA SER A 62 -4.04 -18.83 -4.92
C SER A 62 -2.76 -18.33 -4.22
N LEU A 63 -2.32 -17.10 -4.51
CA LEU A 63 -1.05 -16.57 -4.06
C LEU A 63 -1.08 -16.12 -2.59
N GLY A 64 -2.22 -15.63 -2.10
CA GLY A 64 -2.36 -15.07 -0.74
C GLY A 64 -1.93 -16.03 0.37
N THR A 65 -2.35 -17.30 0.27
CA THR A 65 -1.96 -18.36 1.23
C THR A 65 -0.46 -18.59 1.21
N LYS A 66 0.13 -18.79 0.02
CA LYS A 66 1.55 -19.09 -0.13
C LYS A 66 2.43 -17.94 0.36
N LEU A 67 2.06 -16.70 0.04
CA LEU A 67 2.77 -15.51 0.50
C LEU A 67 2.79 -15.45 2.02
N ALA A 68 1.63 -15.63 2.66
CA ALA A 68 1.55 -15.58 4.12
C ALA A 68 2.32 -16.72 4.80
N GLU A 69 2.32 -17.92 4.23
CA GLU A 69 3.11 -19.06 4.72
C GLU A 69 4.62 -18.78 4.67
N GLU A 70 5.13 -18.22 3.58
CA GLU A 70 6.56 -17.86 3.47
C GLU A 70 6.92 -16.69 4.39
N MET A 71 6.06 -15.68 4.51
CA MET A 71 6.29 -14.52 5.39
C MET A 71 6.29 -14.90 6.87
N ARG A 72 5.46 -15.87 7.28
CA ARG A 72 5.44 -16.39 8.67
C ARG A 72 6.72 -17.12 9.06
N LYS A 73 7.53 -17.60 8.10
CA LYS A 73 8.85 -18.17 8.39
C LYS A 73 9.89 -17.09 8.70
N LEU A 74 9.65 -15.84 8.29
CA LEU A 74 10.56 -14.71 8.45
C LEU A 74 10.20 -13.82 9.64
N THR A 75 8.90 -13.62 9.90
CA THR A 75 8.44 -12.84 11.06
C THR A 75 7.20 -13.46 11.70
N SER A 76 7.11 -13.36 13.03
CA SER A 76 5.94 -13.76 13.80
C SER A 76 4.78 -12.76 13.69
N ASN A 77 5.04 -11.51 13.27
CA ASN A 77 4.05 -10.43 13.22
C ASN A 77 3.89 -9.90 11.78
N PHE A 78 3.27 -10.72 10.95
CA PHE A 78 2.91 -10.39 9.58
C PHE A 78 1.43 -10.00 9.46
N ARG A 79 1.14 -8.87 8.82
CA ARG A 79 -0.22 -8.46 8.44
C ARG A 79 -0.32 -8.22 6.95
N LEU A 80 -1.46 -8.62 6.40
CA LEU A 80 -1.78 -8.49 4.99
C LEU A 80 -3.06 -7.68 4.81
N GLY A 81 -3.04 -6.72 3.90
CA GLY A 81 -4.18 -5.88 3.53
C GLY A 81 -4.34 -5.85 2.01
N PHE A 82 -5.49 -5.37 1.54
CA PHE A 82 -5.84 -5.41 0.13
C PHE A 82 -6.59 -4.15 -0.33
N GLY A 83 -6.17 -3.63 -1.47
CA GLY A 83 -6.87 -2.58 -2.20
C GLY A 83 -6.77 -2.80 -3.69
N SER A 84 -7.64 -2.13 -4.43
CA SER A 84 -7.65 -2.19 -5.88
C SER A 84 -7.77 -0.82 -6.53
N PHE A 85 -7.34 -0.74 -7.77
CA PHE A 85 -7.47 0.47 -8.59
C PHE A 85 -7.70 0.12 -10.07
N VAL A 86 -8.16 1.10 -10.83
CA VAL A 86 -8.20 1.07 -12.30
C VAL A 86 -7.65 2.42 -12.76
N ASP A 87 -8.53 3.37 -13.05
CA ASP A 87 -8.17 4.75 -13.36
C ASP A 87 -9.31 5.71 -12.98
N LYS A 88 -9.06 7.01 -13.10
CA LYS A 88 -10.03 8.07 -12.84
C LYS A 88 -11.28 7.84 -13.70
N ASP A 89 -12.45 7.80 -13.08
CA ASP A 89 -13.73 7.63 -13.78
C ASP A 89 -14.22 8.93 -14.42
N ILE A 90 -13.39 9.49 -15.30
CA ILE A 90 -13.68 10.69 -16.08
C ILE A 90 -13.07 10.54 -17.49
N SER A 91 -13.66 11.23 -18.46
CA SER A 91 -13.07 11.35 -19.79
C SER A 91 -11.75 12.16 -19.72
N PRO A 92 -10.71 11.79 -20.48
CA PRO A 92 -10.67 10.78 -21.53
C PRO A 92 -10.29 9.35 -21.07
N PHE A 93 -10.03 9.14 -19.77
CA PHE A 93 -9.52 7.88 -19.22
C PHE A 93 -10.60 6.78 -19.17
N SER A 94 -11.85 7.14 -18.83
CA SER A 94 -12.97 6.19 -18.78
C SER A 94 -14.00 6.37 -19.90
N TYR A 95 -14.81 5.34 -20.12
CA TYR A 95 -15.96 5.38 -21.01
C TYR A 95 -17.17 6.01 -20.28
N THR A 96 -17.32 7.34 -20.40
CA THR A 96 -18.36 8.09 -19.65
C THR A 96 -19.75 8.10 -20.28
N ALA A 97 -19.92 7.57 -21.51
CA ALA A 97 -21.22 7.54 -22.17
C ALA A 97 -22.21 6.67 -21.37
N PRO A 98 -23.52 7.04 -21.29
CA PRO A 98 -24.50 6.34 -20.44
C PRO A 98 -24.54 4.82 -20.64
N ARG A 99 -24.31 4.35 -21.87
CA ARG A 99 -24.27 2.92 -22.21
C ARG A 99 -23.18 2.13 -21.47
N TYR A 100 -22.14 2.78 -20.95
CA TYR A 100 -20.99 2.13 -20.31
C TYR A 100 -20.95 2.27 -18.79
N GLN A 101 -21.83 3.09 -18.20
CA GLN A 101 -21.80 3.41 -16.77
C GLN A 101 -21.91 2.16 -15.88
N THR A 102 -22.72 1.17 -16.28
CA THR A 102 -22.90 -0.06 -15.51
C THR A 102 -21.96 -1.19 -15.94
N ASN A 103 -21.45 -1.13 -17.18
CA ASN A 103 -20.59 -2.16 -17.75
C ASN A 103 -19.73 -1.57 -18.90
N PRO A 104 -18.47 -1.19 -18.61
CA PRO A 104 -17.57 -0.64 -19.63
C PRO A 104 -17.10 -1.68 -20.67
N CYS A 105 -17.37 -2.96 -20.44
CA CYS A 105 -17.00 -4.05 -21.35
C CYS A 105 -18.05 -4.34 -22.43
N ILE A 106 -19.13 -3.55 -22.51
CA ILE A 106 -20.12 -3.68 -23.58
C ILE A 106 -19.43 -3.57 -24.95
N GLY A 107 -19.66 -4.59 -25.79
CA GLY A 107 -19.05 -4.72 -27.13
C GLY A 107 -17.70 -5.42 -27.16
N TYR A 108 -17.11 -5.76 -26.02
CA TYR A 108 -15.89 -6.56 -25.94
C TYR A 108 -16.24 -8.07 -25.94
N LYS A 109 -16.10 -8.73 -27.09
CA LYS A 109 -16.62 -10.11 -27.31
C LYS A 109 -16.08 -11.16 -26.34
N LEU A 110 -14.80 -11.06 -25.97
CA LEU A 110 -14.14 -12.08 -25.14
C LEU A 110 -14.57 -11.99 -23.67
N PHE A 111 -14.89 -10.78 -23.19
CA PHE A 111 -15.27 -10.51 -21.81
C PHE A 111 -16.43 -9.51 -21.79
N PRO A 112 -17.70 -9.98 -21.88
CA PRO A 112 -18.84 -9.08 -22.05
C PRO A 112 -19.25 -8.37 -20.75
N ASN A 113 -18.76 -8.81 -19.59
CA ASN A 113 -19.25 -8.37 -18.28
C ASN A 113 -18.10 -7.95 -17.34
N CYS A 114 -18.04 -6.68 -16.98
CA CYS A 114 -17.15 -6.16 -15.96
C CYS A 114 -17.85 -5.17 -15.04
N VAL A 115 -17.19 -4.77 -13.94
CA VAL A 115 -17.72 -3.76 -13.01
C VAL A 115 -17.51 -2.34 -13.58
N PRO A 116 -18.29 -1.34 -13.14
CA PRO A 116 -18.04 0.07 -13.47
C PRO A 116 -16.60 0.49 -13.18
N SER A 117 -16.09 1.47 -13.92
CA SER A 117 -14.76 2.04 -13.66
C SER A 117 -14.69 2.70 -12.28
N PHE A 118 -13.50 2.70 -11.67
CA PHE A 118 -13.25 3.34 -10.39
C PHE A 118 -11.77 3.68 -10.22
N GLY A 119 -11.49 4.75 -9.47
CA GLY A 119 -10.11 5.16 -9.18
C GLY A 119 -9.42 4.20 -8.20
N PHE A 120 -9.74 4.32 -6.92
CA PHE A 120 -9.16 3.49 -5.85
C PHE A 120 -10.24 2.97 -4.90
N ARG A 121 -10.09 1.72 -4.45
CA ARG A 121 -10.93 1.10 -3.42
C ARG A 121 -10.06 0.41 -2.37
N HIS A 122 -10.23 0.83 -1.12
CA HIS A 122 -9.77 0.07 0.03
C HIS A 122 -10.75 -1.08 0.29
N LEU A 123 -10.26 -2.32 0.35
CA LEU A 123 -11.10 -3.52 0.42
C LEU A 123 -10.91 -4.29 1.72
N LEU A 124 -9.65 -4.47 2.15
CA LEU A 124 -9.30 -5.18 3.37
C LEU A 124 -8.28 -4.38 4.20
N PRO A 125 -8.61 -4.00 5.44
CA PRO A 125 -7.65 -3.47 6.41
C PRO A 125 -6.54 -4.48 6.69
N LEU A 126 -5.36 -4.00 7.16
CA LEU A 126 -4.28 -4.90 7.56
C LEU A 126 -4.76 -5.87 8.64
N THR A 127 -4.65 -7.18 8.37
CA THR A 127 -5.04 -8.25 9.29
C THR A 127 -4.04 -9.40 9.21
N ASP A 128 -3.94 -10.16 10.30
CA ASP A 128 -3.24 -11.43 10.41
C ASP A 128 -4.03 -12.62 9.83
N ARG A 129 -5.31 -12.41 9.50
CA ARG A 129 -6.23 -13.42 8.94
C ARG A 129 -6.11 -13.52 7.42
N VAL A 130 -5.23 -14.42 6.99
CA VAL A 130 -4.97 -14.71 5.57
C VAL A 130 -6.24 -15.13 4.81
N ASP A 131 -7.15 -15.86 5.46
CA ASP A 131 -8.40 -16.29 4.83
C ASP A 131 -9.30 -15.13 4.41
N SER A 132 -9.29 -14.03 5.19
CA SER A 132 -10.03 -12.80 4.84
C SER A 132 -9.48 -12.17 3.56
N PHE A 133 -8.16 -12.20 3.36
CA PHE A 133 -7.53 -11.76 2.10
C PHE A 133 -7.98 -12.62 0.93
N ASN A 134 -7.89 -13.94 1.07
CA ASN A 134 -8.27 -14.86 0.01
C ASN A 134 -9.76 -14.73 -0.37
N GLU A 135 -10.64 -14.54 0.61
CA GLU A 135 -12.05 -14.30 0.37
C GLU A 135 -12.30 -12.99 -0.37
N GLU A 136 -11.67 -11.89 0.05
CA GLU A 136 -11.83 -10.59 -0.62
C GLU A 136 -11.29 -10.60 -2.05
N VAL A 137 -10.15 -11.23 -2.31
CA VAL A 137 -9.61 -11.37 -3.68
C VAL A 137 -10.56 -12.18 -4.56
N ARG A 138 -11.19 -13.24 -4.04
CA ARG A 138 -12.15 -14.05 -4.82
C ARG A 138 -13.38 -13.27 -5.24
N ARG A 139 -13.84 -12.33 -4.40
CA ARG A 139 -15.01 -11.46 -4.68
C ARG A 139 -14.75 -10.42 -5.77
N GLN A 140 -13.49 -10.12 -6.07
CA GLN A 140 -13.17 -9.09 -7.05
C GLN A 140 -13.46 -9.53 -8.49
N ARG A 141 -13.74 -8.52 -9.31
CA ARG A 141 -13.96 -8.64 -10.75
C ARG A 141 -13.25 -7.48 -11.43
N VAL A 142 -12.69 -7.74 -12.60
CA VAL A 142 -12.06 -6.69 -13.41
C VAL A 142 -13.08 -5.64 -13.87
N SER A 143 -12.57 -4.45 -14.13
CA SER A 143 -13.21 -3.31 -14.77
C SER A 143 -12.55 -3.04 -16.13
N ARG A 144 -12.86 -1.91 -16.75
CA ARG A 144 -12.25 -1.47 -18.01
C ARG A 144 -12.28 0.05 -18.16
N ASN A 145 -11.14 0.61 -18.50
CA ASN A 145 -10.88 1.98 -18.92
C ASN A 145 -10.52 2.04 -20.43
N ARG A 146 -10.22 3.23 -20.95
CA ARG A 146 -10.05 3.50 -22.38
C ARG A 146 -8.58 3.51 -22.80
N ASP A 147 -7.72 4.13 -22.02
CA ASP A 147 -6.29 4.23 -22.27
C ASP A 147 -5.53 3.07 -21.62
N ALA A 148 -4.22 3.01 -21.88
CA ALA A 148 -3.35 1.94 -21.39
C ALA A 148 -2.64 2.27 -20.06
N PRO A 149 -2.25 3.54 -19.76
CA PRO A 149 -1.79 3.91 -18.43
C PRO A 149 -2.94 3.83 -17.43
N GLU A 150 -2.63 3.47 -16.18
CA GLU A 150 -3.60 3.32 -15.10
C GLU A 150 -3.37 4.34 -13.98
N GLY A 151 -4.39 4.53 -13.14
CA GLY A 151 -4.40 5.49 -12.03
C GLY A 151 -3.66 5.02 -10.77
N GLY A 152 -2.71 4.09 -10.88
CA GLY A 152 -2.09 3.42 -9.73
C GLY A 152 -1.40 4.35 -8.73
N PHE A 153 -0.89 5.50 -9.18
CA PHE A 153 -0.24 6.46 -8.27
C PHE A 153 -1.22 7.18 -7.34
N ASP A 154 -2.47 7.38 -7.75
CA ASP A 154 -3.51 7.85 -6.83
C ASP A 154 -3.70 6.81 -5.71
N ALA A 155 -3.78 5.53 -6.07
CA ALA A 155 -3.97 4.44 -5.12
C ALA A 155 -2.81 4.33 -4.13
N VAL A 156 -1.56 4.45 -4.60
CA VAL A 156 -0.37 4.48 -3.75
C VAL A 156 -0.41 5.67 -2.78
N LEU A 157 -0.73 6.86 -3.28
CA LEU A 157 -0.85 8.05 -2.43
C LEU A 157 -1.93 7.86 -1.36
N GLN A 158 -3.12 7.40 -1.73
CA GLN A 158 -4.23 7.16 -0.80
C GLN A 158 -3.85 6.11 0.25
N ALA A 159 -3.23 5.00 -0.16
CA ALA A 159 -2.78 3.96 0.76
C ALA A 159 -1.72 4.48 1.75
N ALA A 160 -0.80 5.35 1.32
CA ALA A 160 0.26 5.88 2.17
C ALA A 160 -0.24 6.92 3.19
N VAL A 161 -1.21 7.77 2.83
CA VAL A 161 -1.66 8.88 3.68
C VAL A 161 -2.79 8.49 4.64
N CYS A 162 -3.65 7.54 4.27
CA CYS A 162 -4.84 7.16 5.04
C CYS A 162 -4.54 6.23 6.23
N LYS A 163 -3.59 6.58 7.10
CA LYS A 163 -3.09 5.69 8.18
C LYS A 163 -4.16 5.10 9.11
N VAL A 164 -5.22 5.85 9.42
CA VAL A 164 -6.29 5.43 10.35
C VAL A 164 -7.18 4.32 9.77
N THR A 165 -7.34 4.29 8.44
CA THR A 165 -8.19 3.28 7.78
C THR A 165 -7.43 1.98 7.52
N PHE A 166 -6.10 2.05 7.36
CA PHE A 166 -5.27 0.93 6.92
C PHE A 166 -4.55 0.23 8.07
N TRP A 167 -4.33 0.90 9.21
CA TRP A 167 -3.73 0.37 10.45
C TRP A 167 -2.28 -0.13 10.34
N PHE A 168 -1.41 0.65 9.68
CA PHE A 168 0.03 0.38 9.67
C PHE A 168 0.60 0.39 11.10
N HIS A 169 1.52 -0.55 11.39
CA HIS A 169 2.39 -0.48 12.55
C HIS A 169 3.12 0.88 12.50
N PRO A 170 3.15 1.63 13.62
CA PRO A 170 3.98 2.81 13.66
C PRO A 170 5.45 2.37 13.46
N PRO A 171 6.20 3.03 12.55
CA PRO A 171 7.58 2.63 12.23
C PRO A 171 8.54 2.74 13.42
N TRP A 172 8.08 3.43 14.45
CA TRP A 172 8.70 3.57 15.75
C TRP A 172 7.66 3.02 16.72
N GLY A 173 7.93 1.89 17.36
CA GLY A 173 7.01 1.30 18.36
C GLY A 173 6.46 2.38 19.29
N ARG A 174 5.21 2.24 19.77
CA ARG A 174 4.60 3.22 20.68
C ARG A 174 5.61 3.58 21.78
N PHE A 175 6.17 4.78 21.68
CA PHE A 175 6.95 5.43 22.73
C PHE A 175 5.98 6.15 23.66
#